data_AF-A0A5B8VHY9-F1
#
_entry.id   AF-A0A5B8VHY9-F1
#
_cell.length_a   1.000
_cell.length_b   1.000
_cell.length_c   1.000
_cell.angle_alpha   90.00
_cell.angle_beta   90.00
_cell.angle_gamma   90.00
#
_symmetry.space_group_name_H-M   'P 1'
#
loop_
_entity.id
_entity.type
_entity.pdbx_description
1 polymer ?
#
loop_
_entity_poly.entity_id
_entity_poly.type
_entity_poly.pdbx_seq_one_letter_code
_entity_poly.pdbx_strand_id
1 'polypeptide(L)' 'MDKLSKKADKAFIIDRVLSRNMENPVYLERLEKLYQIKDIKKIAKSSRSIRGNEAIRFIAKRYGMDPNSFKNYIPNL' A
#
# COMPACT_ATOMS: atom_id res chain seq x y z
N MET A 1 -23.12 -16.33 -4.65
CA MET A 1 -23.39 -15.00 -4.10
C MET A 1 -22.20 -14.60 -3.25
N ASP A 2 -21.37 -13.70 -3.76
CA ASP A 2 -20.20 -13.19 -3.03
C ASP A 2 -20.65 -12.45 -1.78
N LYS A 3 -20.25 -12.96 -0.61
CA LYS A 3 -20.40 -12.23 0.64
C LYS A 3 -19.44 -11.06 0.59
N LEU A 4 -19.98 -9.85 0.34
CA LEU A 4 -19.32 -8.58 0.62
C LEU A 4 -18.83 -8.59 2.08
N SER A 5 -17.57 -8.99 2.26
CA SER A 5 -16.90 -9.00 3.54
C SER A 5 -16.22 -7.65 3.69
N LYS A 6 -16.65 -6.85 4.68
CA LYS A 6 -16.02 -5.56 5.02
C LYS A 6 -14.49 -5.65 5.15
N LYS A 7 -13.97 -6.83 5.51
CA LYS A 7 -12.52 -7.10 5.59
C LYS A 7 -11.86 -7.23 4.22
N ALA A 8 -12.53 -7.90 3.27
CA ALA A 8 -12.07 -7.98 1.89
C ALA A 8 -12.11 -6.61 1.22
N ASP A 9 -13.16 -5.83 1.45
CA ASP A 9 -13.30 -4.46 0.93
C ASP A 9 -12.18 -3.55 1.45
N LYS A 10 -11.88 -3.63 2.75
CA LYS A 10 -10.75 -2.90 3.36
C LYS A 10 -9.43 -3.24 2.69
N ALA A 11 -9.12 -4.53 2.53
CA ALA A 11 -7.86 -4.96 1.93
C ALA A 11 -7.74 -4.48 0.48
N PHE A 12 -8.82 -4.61 -0.28
CA PHE A 12 -8.91 -4.16 -1.66
C PHE A 12 -8.72 -2.63 -1.79
N ILE A 13 -9.41 -1.83 -0.98
CA ILE A 13 -9.32 -0.37 -1.03
C ILE A 13 -7.90 0.10 -0.72
N ILE A 14 -7.29 -0.44 0.36
CA ILE A 14 -5.92 -0.10 0.74
C ILE A 14 -4.94 -0.50 -0.38
N ASP A 15 -5.03 -1.73 -0.90
CA ASP A 15 -4.16 -2.19 -1.99
C ASP A 15 -4.28 -1.30 -3.24
N ARG A 16 -5.52 -0.94 -3.60
CA ARG A 16 -5.80 -0.10 -4.76
C ARG A 16 -5.20 1.29 -4.60
N VAL A 17 -5.43 1.95 -3.47
CA VAL A 17 -4.88 3.31 -3.22
C VAL A 17 -3.36 3.27 -3.20
N LEU A 18 -2.75 2.31 -2.51
CA LEU A 18 -1.30 2.16 -2.49
C LEU A 18 -0.71 1.92 -3.89
N SER A 19 -1.36 1.13 -4.74
CA SER A 19 -0.86 0.85 -6.11
C SER A 19 -1.05 2.02 -7.10
N ARG A 20 -1.94 2.97 -6.81
CA ARG A 20 -2.33 4.05 -7.72
C ARG A 20 -2.10 5.45 -7.15
N ASN A 21 -1.26 5.57 -6.11
CA ASN A 21 -1.05 6.85 -5.42
C ASN A 21 -0.29 7.89 -6.27
N MET A 22 0.42 7.48 -7.33
CA MET A 22 1.21 8.38 -8.21
C MET A 22 2.16 9.31 -7.42
N GLU A 23 2.72 8.81 -6.32
CA GLU A 23 3.57 9.54 -5.38
C GLU A 23 2.93 10.81 -4.79
N ASN A 24 1.60 10.91 -4.87
CA ASN A 24 0.85 12.03 -4.34
C ASN A 24 0.46 11.74 -2.87
N PRO A 25 0.98 12.52 -1.90
CA PRO A 25 0.73 12.28 -0.48
C PRO A 25 -0.73 12.44 -0.08
N VAL A 26 -1.53 13.22 -0.82
CA VAL A 26 -2.95 13.48 -0.51
C VAL A 26 -3.77 12.18 -0.47
N TYR A 27 -3.46 11.22 -1.34
CA TYR A 27 -4.17 9.94 -1.34
C TYR A 27 -3.83 9.08 -0.11
N LEU A 28 -2.57 9.13 0.33
CA LEU A 28 -2.13 8.42 1.53
C LEU A 28 -2.70 9.06 2.81
N GLU A 29 -2.76 10.39 2.87
CA GLU A 29 -3.41 11.12 3.97
C GLU A 29 -4.89 10.78 4.10
N ARG A 30 -5.61 10.69 2.98
CA ARG A 30 -7.02 10.26 2.97
C ARG A 30 -7.15 8.80 3.42
N LEU A 31 -6.22 7.94 3.00
CA LEU A 31 -6.21 6.53 3.41
C LEU A 31 -5.97 6.38 4.92
N GLU A 32 -5.05 7.16 5.47
CA GLU A 32 -4.70 7.20 6.90
C GLU A 32 -5.86 7.67 7.79
N LYS A 33 -6.75 8.52 7.26
CA LYS A 33 -8.00 8.93 7.95
C LYS A 33 -9.03 7.81 8.02
N LEU A 34 -9.00 6.86 7.09
CA LEU A 34 -9.99 5.78 6.99
C LEU A 34 -9.53 4.49 7.68
N TYR A 35 -8.22 4.23 7.70
CA TYR A 35 -7.68 2.95 8.16
C TYR A 35 -6.44 3.13 9.04
N GLN A 36 -6.29 2.22 10.00
CA GLN A 36 -5.11 2.21 10.87
C GLN A 36 -3.84 1.96 10.05
N ILE A 37 -2.78 2.70 10.37
CA ILE A 37 -1.45 2.56 9.73
C ILE A 37 -0.96 1.11 9.80
N LYS A 38 -1.23 0.39 10.89
CA LYS A 38 -0.86 -1.03 11.05
C LYS A 38 -1.44 -1.91 9.93
N ASP A 39 -2.69 -1.68 9.54
CA ASP A 39 -3.34 -2.42 8.46
C ASP A 39 -2.78 -2.05 7.10
N ILE A 40 -2.54 -0.74 6.87
CA ILE A 40 -1.92 -0.24 5.64
C ILE A 40 -0.56 -0.90 5.43
N LYS A 41 0.31 -0.89 6.45
CA LYS A 41 1.62 -1.55 6.42
C LYS A 41 1.51 -3.04 6.14
N LYS A 42 0.57 -3.73 6.78
CA LYS A 42 0.35 -5.18 6.58
C LYS A 42 -0.03 -5.48 5.13
N ILE A 43 -0.97 -4.71 4.57
CA ILE A 43 -1.45 -4.91 3.20
C ILE A 43 -0.35 -4.56 2.20
N ALA A 44 0.37 -3.45 2.40
CA ALA A 44 1.49 -3.03 1.58
C ALA A 44 2.54 -4.14 1.39
N LYS A 45 2.97 -4.81 2.48
CA LYS A 45 3.92 -5.94 2.41
C LYS A 45 3.39 -7.12 1.58
N SER A 46 2.09 -7.37 1.67
CA SER A 46 1.46 -8.50 0.98
C SER A 46 1.06 -8.21 -0.47
N SER A 47 1.04 -6.93 -0.86
CA SER A 47 0.59 -6.46 -2.17
C SER A 47 1.47 -6.98 -3.30
N ARG A 48 0.81 -7.40 -4.40
CA ARG A 48 1.46 -7.65 -5.70
C ARG A 48 1.16 -6.52 -6.71
N SER A 49 0.38 -5.53 -6.29
CA SER A 49 -0.14 -4.45 -7.13
C SER A 49 0.74 -3.21 -7.07
N ILE A 50 1.44 -2.98 -5.96
CA ILE A 50 2.43 -1.90 -5.84
C ILE A 50 3.66 -2.29 -6.68
N ARG A 51 3.99 -1.47 -7.68
CA ARG A 51 5.06 -1.71 -8.64
C ARG A 51 5.86 -0.42 -8.85
N GLY A 52 7.10 -0.57 -9.31
CA GLY A 52 8.02 0.55 -9.50
C GLY A 52 8.76 0.87 -8.22
N ASN A 53 10.09 0.99 -8.33
CA ASN A 53 10.94 1.25 -7.17
C ASN A 53 10.66 2.62 -6.54
N GLU A 54 10.30 3.63 -7.34
CA GLU A 54 9.96 4.97 -6.85
C GLU A 54 8.71 4.96 -5.96
N ALA A 55 7.60 4.41 -6.47
CA ALA A 55 6.39 4.23 -5.69
C ALA A 55 6.61 3.41 -4.41
N ILE A 56 7.40 2.32 -4.49
CA ILE A 56 7.74 1.50 -3.32
C ILE A 56 8.54 2.32 -2.30
N ARG A 57 9.57 3.06 -2.74
CA ARG A 57 10.38 3.92 -1.85
C ARG A 57 9.53 5.02 -1.24
N PHE A 58 8.62 5.62 -1.99
CA PHE A 58 7.68 6.63 -1.50
C PHE A 58 6.80 6.10 -0.37
N ILE A 59 6.15 4.95 -0.57
CA ILE A 59 5.31 4.29 0.44
C ILE A 59 6.15 3.85 1.64
N ALA A 60 7.32 3.26 1.38
CA ALA A 60 8.23 2.77 2.40
C ALA A 60 8.72 3.91 3.31
N LYS A 61 9.08 5.05 2.72
CA LYS A 61 9.44 6.27 3.45
C LYS A 61 8.27 6.80 4.28
N ARG A 62 7.07 6.93 3.69
CA ARG A 62 5.86 7.42 4.39
C ARG A 62 5.56 6.61 5.65
N TYR A 63 5.68 5.29 5.57
CA TYR A 63 5.25 4.38 6.65
C TYR A 63 6.40 3.80 7.47
N GLY A 64 7.65 4.24 7.27
CA GLY A 64 8.82 3.71 7.96
C GLY A 64 8.94 2.19 7.76
N MET A 65 9.02 1.77 6.50
CA MET A 65 9.18 0.38 6.09
C MET A 65 10.47 0.22 5.31
N ASP A 66 11.01 -0.99 5.32
CA ASP A 66 12.10 -1.38 4.43
C ASP A 66 11.54 -1.66 3.02
N PRO A 67 12.02 -0.99 1.96
CA PRO A 67 11.65 -1.29 0.57
C PRO A 67 11.83 -2.76 0.19
N ASN A 68 12.85 -3.45 0.73
CA ASN A 68 13.10 -4.87 0.47
C ASN A 68 12.00 -5.79 1.02
N SER A 69 11.14 -5.28 1.91
CA SER A 69 9.99 -6.04 2.42
C SER A 69 8.79 -6.08 1.47
N PHE A 70 8.84 -5.35 0.35
CA PHE A 70 7.81 -5.34 -0.68
C PHE A 70 8.09 -6.42 -1.74
N LYS A 71 7.05 -7.15 -2.15
CA LYS A 71 7.18 -8.28 -3.10
C LYS A 71 7.79 -7.93 -4.45
N ASN A 72 7.60 -6.70 -4.91
CA ASN A 72 8.00 -6.25 -6.25
C ASN A 72 9.15 -5.24 -6.23
N TYR A 73 9.83 -5.06 -5.09
CA TYR A 73 11.01 -4.19 -5.04
C TYR A 73 12.20 -4.87 -5.68
N ILE A 74 12.92 -4.15 -6.55
CA ILE A 74 14.13 -4.66 -7.19
C ILE A 74 15.31 -3.83 -6.67
N PRO A 75 16.17 -4.38 -5.79
CA PRO A 75 17.34 -3.65 -5.31
C PRO A 75 18.28 -3.28 -6.47
N ASN A 76 18.90 -2.10 -6.40
CA ASN A 76 19.92 -1.62 -7.34
C ASN A 76 19.46 -1.44 -8.80
N LEU A 77 18.17 -1.12 -9.00
CA LEU A 77 17.61 -0.68 -10.28
C LEU A 77 17.45 0.84 -10.34
#